data_AF-A0A534ZJU1-F1
#
_entry.id   AF-A0A534ZJU1-F1
#
_cell.length_a   1.000
_cell.length_b   1.000
_cell.length_c   1.000
_cell.angle_alpha   90.00
_cell.angle_beta   90.00
_cell.angle_gamma   90.00
#
_symmetry.space_group_name_H-M   'P 1'
#
loop_
_entity.id
_entity.type
_entity.pdbx_description
1 polymer ?
#
loop_
_entity_poly.entity_id
_entity_poly.type
_entity_poly.pdbx_seq_one_letter_code
_entity_poly.pdbx_strand_id
1 'polypeptide(L)'
;MMDSGTVGSGSDWGMAIVLDPRELTQLETDNARLRARHGRRTRVIWVLCMSWLLSTSAAYWERCSLAKLSRAMTAEIGRCEQQMHECRKSASHTSVALAALARSQENILTATEQAPALGTKSWGRRFTVTKYLPRDPKYGRDDDGLTATLMAADPASRIVAVDPTLIPYGSRVWIEGLGWFQAQDCGGAIKGLRLDVLTATQQDAMAFGKQNRFAIVVPTDA
;
A
#
# COMPACT_ATOMS: atom_id res chain seq x y z
N MET A 1 51.44 -95.58 37.87
CA MET A 1 51.20 -94.91 39.17
C MET A 1 51.76 -93.52 39.09
N MET A 2 50.99 -92.54 39.55
CA MET A 2 51.29 -91.10 39.57
C MET A 2 52.66 -90.80 40.21
N ASP A 3 53.37 -89.76 39.77
CA ASP A 3 53.31 -88.48 40.49
C ASP A 3 53.90 -87.31 39.67
N SER A 4 53.30 -86.16 39.97
CA SER A 4 53.39 -84.82 39.44
C SER A 4 54.67 -84.07 39.79
N GLY A 5 55.01 -83.08 38.96
CA GLY A 5 56.12 -82.16 39.21
C GLY A 5 56.06 -80.94 38.31
N THR A 6 55.22 -79.97 38.66
CA THR A 6 55.14 -78.64 38.06
C THR A 6 56.40 -77.83 38.32
N VAL A 7 57.06 -77.37 37.26
CA VAL A 7 58.11 -76.34 37.31
C VAL A 7 57.59 -75.11 36.58
N GLY A 8 57.59 -73.95 37.24
CA GLY A 8 57.45 -72.67 36.54
C GLY A 8 56.90 -71.52 37.37
N SER A 9 57.78 -70.79 38.07
CA SER A 9 57.81 -69.32 38.15
C SER A 9 58.84 -68.94 39.22
N GLY A 10 60.13 -69.01 38.85
CA GLY A 10 61.17 -68.42 39.67
C GLY A 10 61.02 -66.90 39.61
N SER A 11 60.64 -66.28 40.72
CA SER A 11 60.76 -64.84 40.87
C SER A 11 62.25 -64.50 40.76
N ASP A 12 62.61 -63.75 39.72
CA ASP A 12 63.98 -63.36 39.42
C ASP A 12 64.44 -62.32 40.45
N TRP A 13 65.10 -62.79 41.51
CA TRP A 13 65.67 -61.96 42.57
C TRP A 13 67.04 -61.35 42.20
N GLY A 14 67.45 -61.44 40.93
CA GLY A 14 68.75 -60.95 40.44
C GLY A 14 69.02 -59.45 40.62
N MET A 15 67.98 -58.66 40.97
CA MET A 15 68.06 -57.22 41.25
C MET A 15 67.47 -56.84 42.62
N ALA A 16 67.62 -57.70 43.63
CA ALA A 16 67.24 -57.36 45.00
C ALA A 16 68.28 -56.43 45.63
N ILE A 17 67.93 -55.15 45.84
CA ILE A 17 68.80 -54.18 46.51
C ILE A 17 68.56 -54.29 48.02
N VAL A 18 69.59 -54.70 48.77
CA VAL A 18 69.55 -54.71 50.25
C VAL A 18 69.75 -53.27 50.73
N LEU A 19 68.73 -52.72 51.37
CA LEU A 19 68.73 -51.34 51.90
C LEU A 19 68.80 -51.37 53.43
N ASP A 20 69.55 -50.43 54.01
CA ASP A 20 69.59 -50.22 55.46
C ASP A 20 68.20 -49.73 55.95
N PRO A 21 67.65 -50.28 57.04
CA PRO A 21 66.39 -49.82 57.62
C PRO A 21 66.31 -48.30 57.87
N ARG A 22 67.45 -47.66 58.20
CA ARG A 22 67.49 -46.21 58.41
C ARG A 22 67.27 -45.43 57.11
N GLU A 23 67.87 -45.88 56.00
CA GLU A 23 67.68 -45.27 54.68
C GLU A 23 66.23 -45.41 54.19
N LEU A 24 65.59 -46.56 54.46
CA LEU A 24 64.19 -46.78 54.11
C LEU A 24 63.28 -45.75 54.81
N THR A 25 63.44 -45.53 56.11
CA THR A 25 62.64 -44.53 56.85
C THR A 25 62.86 -43.09 56.37
N GLN A 26 64.08 -42.77 55.92
CA GLN A 26 64.41 -41.46 55.35
C GLN A 26 63.74 -41.27 53.98
N LEU A 27 63.77 -42.30 53.13
CA LEU A 27 63.10 -42.26 51.83
C LEU A 27 61.59 -42.14 51.97
N GLU A 28 60.97 -42.85 52.90
CA GLU A 28 59.53 -42.74 53.16
C GLU A 28 59.12 -41.33 53.61
N THR A 29 59.89 -40.71 54.52
CA THR A 29 59.63 -39.35 54.98
C THR A 29 59.81 -38.31 53.87
N ASP A 30 60.83 -38.45 53.02
CA ASP A 30 61.01 -37.57 51.87
C ASP A 30 59.94 -37.76 50.79
N ASN A 31 59.50 -39.00 50.54
CA ASN A 31 58.39 -39.28 49.62
C ASN A 31 57.07 -38.67 50.15
N ALA A 32 56.81 -38.76 51.46
CA ALA A 32 55.67 -38.10 52.09
C ALA A 32 55.73 -36.57 51.93
N ARG A 33 56.91 -35.96 52.12
CA ARG A 33 57.13 -34.51 51.90
C ARG A 33 56.92 -34.12 50.44
N LEU A 34 57.41 -34.91 49.50
CA LEU A 34 57.23 -34.68 48.06
C LEU A 34 55.76 -34.77 47.67
N ARG A 35 55.03 -35.80 48.12
CA ARG A 35 53.58 -35.94 47.91
C ARG A 35 52.81 -34.75 48.49
N ALA A 36 53.17 -34.30 49.70
CA ALA A 36 52.54 -33.12 50.31
C ALA A 36 52.80 -31.83 49.50
N ARG A 37 54.03 -31.62 49.00
CA ARG A 37 54.36 -30.48 48.12
C ARG A 37 53.63 -30.55 46.78
N HIS A 38 53.57 -31.74 46.18
CA HIS A 38 52.87 -31.98 44.91
C HIS A 38 51.35 -31.73 45.08
N GLY A 39 50.77 -32.19 46.20
CA GLY A 39 49.37 -31.95 46.56
C GLY A 39 49.02 -30.49 46.83
N ARG A 40 49.98 -29.67 47.32
CA ARG A 40 49.78 -28.22 47.45
C ARG A 40 49.88 -27.51 46.10
N ARG A 41 50.89 -27.85 45.29
CA ARG A 41 51.08 -27.27 43.94
C ARG A 41 49.89 -27.51 43.03
N THR A 42 49.39 -28.76 43.01
CA THR A 42 48.19 -29.13 42.22
C THR A 42 46.95 -28.37 42.66
N ARG A 43 46.73 -28.19 43.98
CA ARG A 43 45.63 -27.35 44.49
C ARG A 43 45.76 -25.89 44.06
N VAL A 44 46.95 -25.29 44.15
CA VAL A 44 47.17 -23.90 43.72
C VAL A 44 46.92 -23.75 42.21
N ILE A 45 47.42 -24.68 41.40
CA ILE A 45 47.17 -24.69 39.95
C ILE A 45 45.67 -24.79 39.67
N TRP A 46 44.96 -25.69 40.34
CA TRP A 46 43.50 -25.84 40.20
C TRP A 46 42.74 -24.55 40.56
N VAL A 47 43.11 -23.88 41.65
CA VAL A 47 42.49 -22.62 42.07
C VAL A 47 42.73 -21.51 41.03
N LEU A 48 43.95 -21.40 40.50
CA LEU A 48 44.27 -20.41 39.47
C LEU A 48 43.51 -20.70 38.17
N CYS A 49 43.43 -21.96 37.73
CA CYS A 49 42.66 -22.35 36.55
C CYS A 49 41.17 -22.07 36.72
N MET A 50 40.58 -22.39 37.86
CA MET A 50 39.17 -22.10 38.14
C MET A 50 38.90 -20.60 38.20
N SER A 51 39.75 -19.82 38.85
CA SER A 51 39.65 -18.36 38.88
C SER A 51 39.69 -17.75 37.48
N TRP A 52 40.60 -18.24 36.63
CA TRP A 52 40.70 -17.81 35.23
C TRP A 52 39.46 -18.19 34.41
N LEU A 53 38.92 -19.40 34.61
CA LEU A 53 37.70 -19.86 33.94
C LEU A 53 36.47 -19.05 34.35
N LEU A 54 36.32 -18.74 35.64
CA LEU A 54 35.21 -17.91 36.13
C LEU A 54 35.31 -16.46 35.61
N SER A 55 36.51 -15.88 35.62
CA SER A 55 36.72 -14.51 35.14
C SER A 55 36.44 -14.36 33.64
N THR A 56 36.94 -15.30 32.83
CA THR A 56 36.71 -15.29 31.37
C THR A 56 35.26 -15.56 31.00
N SER A 57 34.57 -16.46 31.71
CA SER A 57 33.15 -16.71 31.48
C SER A 57 32.28 -15.52 31.87
N ALA A 58 32.53 -14.87 33.01
CA ALA A 58 31.83 -13.64 33.38
C ALA A 58 31.99 -12.53 32.33
N ALA A 59 33.22 -12.27 31.89
CA ALA A 59 33.50 -11.29 30.83
C ALA A 59 32.85 -11.66 29.48
N TYR A 60 32.78 -12.96 29.16
CA TYR A 60 32.08 -13.45 27.98
C TYR A 60 30.57 -13.18 28.07
N TRP A 61 29.95 -13.45 29.22
CA TRP A 61 28.54 -13.20 29.47
C TRP A 61 28.17 -11.71 29.34
N GLU A 62 28.97 -10.81 29.91
CA GLU A 62 28.79 -9.36 29.78
C GLU A 62 28.91 -8.88 28.33
N ARG A 63 29.90 -9.37 27.59
CA ARG A 63 30.06 -9.02 26.16
C ARG A 63 28.88 -9.50 25.33
N CYS A 64 28.39 -10.72 25.60
CA CYS A 64 27.23 -11.26 24.90
C CYS A 64 25.94 -10.51 25.25
N SER A 65 25.74 -10.09 26.51
CA SER A 65 24.55 -9.32 26.92
C SER A 65 24.56 -7.93 26.28
N LEU A 66 25.70 -7.23 26.31
CA LEU A 66 25.88 -5.94 25.65
C LEU A 66 25.68 -6.04 24.13
N ALA A 67 26.20 -7.09 23.49
CA ALA A 67 26.02 -7.30 22.06
C ALA A 67 24.57 -7.62 21.68
N LYS A 68 23.80 -8.30 22.54
CA LYS A 68 22.36 -8.50 22.32
C LYS A 68 21.60 -7.18 22.46
N LEU A 69 21.92 -6.41 23.49
CA LEU A 69 21.27 -5.13 23.77
C LEU A 69 21.55 -4.08 22.68
N SER A 70 22.79 -4.01 22.18
CA SER A 70 23.15 -3.12 21.08
C SER A 70 22.41 -3.46 19.78
N ARG A 71 22.30 -4.75 19.44
CA ARG A 71 21.53 -5.20 18.26
C ARG A 71 20.05 -4.83 18.39
N ALA A 72 19.47 -5.01 19.57
CA ALA A 72 18.08 -4.63 19.83
C ALA A 72 17.86 -3.13 19.64
N MET A 73 18.75 -2.28 20.20
CA MET A 73 18.67 -0.83 20.01
C MET A 73 18.83 -0.42 18.54
N THR A 74 19.78 -1.01 17.80
CA THR A 74 19.94 -0.70 16.36
C THR A 74 18.73 -1.11 15.53
N ALA A 75 18.05 -2.21 15.89
CA ALA A 75 16.83 -2.64 15.22
C ALA A 75 15.66 -1.67 15.49
N GLU A 76 15.55 -1.14 16.70
CA GLU A 76 14.53 -0.12 17.01
C GLU A 76 14.80 1.22 16.32
N ILE A 77 16.06 1.65 16.27
CA ILE A 77 16.45 2.85 15.53
C ILE A 77 16.09 2.69 14.05
N GLY A 78 16.41 1.55 13.44
CA GLY A 78 16.06 1.27 12.05
C GLY A 78 14.54 1.26 11.80
N ARG A 79 13.74 0.71 12.73
CA ARG A 79 12.27 0.75 12.65
C ARG A 79 11.74 2.18 12.72
N CYS A 80 12.27 3.00 13.64
CA CYS A 80 11.88 4.41 13.78
C CYS A 80 12.19 5.21 12.51
N GLU A 81 13.37 5.03 11.93
CA GLU A 81 13.76 5.68 10.67
C GLU A 81 12.86 5.28 9.50
N GLN A 82 12.50 3.99 9.40
CA GLN A 82 11.54 3.52 8.41
C GLN A 82 10.16 4.15 8.59
N GLN A 83 9.65 4.22 9.81
CA GLN A 83 8.37 4.86 10.11
C GLN A 83 8.39 6.36 9.76
N MET A 84 9.47 7.06 10.07
CA MET A 84 9.65 8.47 9.70
C MET A 84 9.66 8.65 8.18
N HIS A 85 10.33 7.75 7.43
CA HIS A 85 10.34 7.81 5.98
C HIS A 85 8.96 7.61 5.36
N GLU A 86 8.19 6.63 5.85
CA GLU A 86 6.82 6.39 5.39
C GLU A 86 5.87 7.56 5.72
N CYS A 87 6.01 8.14 6.93
CA CYS A 87 5.27 9.34 7.31
C CYS A 87 5.59 10.52 6.39
N ARG A 88 6.87 10.73 6.05
CA ARG A 88 7.31 11.80 5.14
C ARG A 88 6.76 11.62 3.73
N LYS A 89 6.77 10.40 3.19
CA LYS A 89 6.14 10.09 1.90
C LYS A 89 4.65 10.46 1.93
N SER A 90 3.93 9.97 2.95
CA SER A 90 2.50 10.24 3.11
C SER A 90 2.19 11.73 3.19
N ALA A 91 2.95 12.49 3.98
CA ALA A 91 2.82 13.95 4.09
C ALA A 91 3.11 14.68 2.76
N SER A 92 4.04 14.16 1.95
CA SER A 92 4.32 14.72 0.62
C SER A 92 3.18 14.46 -0.38
N HIS A 93 2.56 13.27 -0.34
CA HIS A 93 1.42 12.96 -1.18
C HIS A 93 0.21 13.83 -0.83
N THR A 94 -0.06 14.02 0.46
CA THR A 94 -1.18 14.87 0.91
C THR A 94 -0.95 16.34 0.57
N SER A 95 0.28 16.87 0.74
CA SER A 95 0.58 18.27 0.41
C SER A 95 0.45 18.56 -1.08
N VAL A 96 0.89 17.65 -1.95
CA VAL A 96 0.73 17.78 -3.41
C VAL A 96 -0.75 17.74 -3.80
N ALA A 97 -1.53 16.83 -3.21
CA ALA A 97 -2.97 16.75 -3.46
C ALA A 97 -3.70 18.02 -3.02
N LEU A 98 -3.38 18.56 -1.83
CA LEU A 98 -3.95 19.82 -1.34
C LEU A 98 -3.57 21.01 -2.23
N ALA A 99 -2.33 21.08 -2.70
CA ALA A 99 -1.89 22.13 -3.62
C ALA A 99 -2.62 22.04 -4.98
N ALA A 100 -2.84 20.83 -5.51
CA ALA A 100 -3.60 20.63 -6.74
C ALA A 100 -5.07 21.05 -6.58
N LEU A 101 -5.69 20.71 -5.44
CA LEU A 101 -7.06 21.12 -5.11
C LEU A 101 -7.17 22.65 -5.01
N ALA A 102 -6.25 23.31 -4.32
CA ALA A 102 -6.23 24.77 -4.20
C ALA A 102 -6.15 25.45 -5.59
N ARG A 103 -5.24 24.98 -6.46
CA ARG A 103 -5.15 25.48 -7.85
C ARG A 103 -6.43 25.24 -8.65
N SER A 104 -7.08 24.09 -8.45
CA SER A 104 -8.35 23.79 -9.12
C SER A 104 -9.46 24.75 -8.69
N GLN A 105 -9.51 25.10 -7.40
CA GLN A 105 -10.49 26.05 -6.86
C GLN A 105 -10.25 27.45 -7.41
N GLU A 106 -8.99 27.89 -7.46
CA GLU A 106 -8.61 29.18 -8.07
C GLU A 106 -8.98 29.24 -9.55
N ASN A 107 -8.73 28.17 -10.32
CA ASN A 107 -9.14 28.08 -11.71
C ASN A 107 -10.67 28.13 -11.90
N ILE A 108 -11.45 27.53 -10.99
CA ILE A 108 -12.92 27.59 -11.03
C ILE A 108 -13.40 29.01 -10.72
N LEU A 109 -12.84 29.67 -9.70
CA LEU A 109 -13.22 31.02 -9.30
C LEU A 109 -12.90 32.03 -10.41
N THR A 110 -11.68 31.98 -10.96
CA THR A 110 -11.27 32.83 -12.08
C THR A 110 -12.13 32.58 -13.33
N ALA A 111 -12.44 31.33 -13.66
CA ALA A 111 -13.37 31.01 -14.76
C ALA A 111 -14.79 31.52 -14.49
N THR A 112 -15.22 31.56 -13.23
CA THR A 112 -16.52 32.11 -12.82
C THR A 112 -16.53 33.64 -12.90
N GLU A 113 -15.45 34.31 -12.51
CA GLU A 113 -15.30 35.77 -12.60
C GLU A 113 -15.18 36.27 -14.06
N GLN A 114 -14.52 35.49 -14.92
CA GLN A 114 -14.37 35.79 -16.35
C GLN A 114 -15.61 35.41 -17.17
N ALA A 115 -16.53 34.63 -16.61
CA ALA A 115 -17.76 34.29 -17.30
C ALA A 115 -18.56 35.60 -17.51
N PRO A 116 -18.90 35.95 -18.76
CA PRO A 116 -19.72 37.13 -19.01
C PRO A 116 -21.03 36.97 -18.24
N ALA A 117 -21.42 38.00 -17.50
CA ALA A 117 -22.74 38.09 -16.88
C ALA A 117 -23.78 38.19 -18.00
N LEU A 118 -24.10 37.04 -18.61
CA LEU A 118 -25.25 36.87 -19.48
C LEU A 118 -26.44 37.19 -18.60
N GLY A 119 -27.01 38.39 -18.79
CA GLY A 119 -28.24 38.83 -18.14
C GLY A 119 -29.38 37.93 -18.58
N THR A 120 -29.49 36.77 -17.96
CA THR A 120 -30.58 35.80 -18.01
C THR A 120 -30.19 34.68 -17.05
N LYS A 121 -31.14 33.97 -16.44
CA LYS A 121 -30.91 32.88 -15.47
C LYS A 121 -30.30 31.62 -16.14
N SER A 122 -29.22 31.78 -16.90
CA SER A 122 -28.55 30.70 -17.62
C SER A 122 -27.72 29.84 -16.67
N TRP A 123 -27.67 28.54 -16.94
CA TRP A 123 -26.93 27.58 -16.12
C TRP A 123 -26.36 26.47 -16.98
N GLY A 124 -25.23 25.90 -16.56
CA GLY A 124 -24.54 24.84 -17.30
C GLY A 124 -24.30 23.59 -16.45
N ARG A 125 -24.56 22.41 -17.01
CA ARG A 125 -24.28 21.10 -16.38
C ARG A 125 -23.84 20.08 -17.42
N ARG A 126 -23.34 18.94 -16.96
CA ARG A 126 -23.08 17.78 -17.82
C ARG A 126 -24.38 17.01 -18.03
N PHE A 127 -24.73 16.77 -19.30
CA PHE A 127 -25.91 16.04 -19.70
C PHE A 127 -25.54 14.74 -20.41
N THR A 128 -26.36 13.72 -20.22
CA THR A 128 -26.40 12.59 -21.15
C THR A 128 -27.10 13.03 -22.41
N VAL A 129 -26.38 13.07 -23.53
CA VAL A 129 -26.91 13.45 -24.84
C VAL A 129 -27.02 12.21 -25.70
N THR A 130 -28.21 11.99 -26.25
CA THR A 130 -28.47 11.03 -27.33
C THR A 130 -28.99 11.75 -28.56
N LYS A 131 -29.23 11.01 -29.65
CA LYS A 131 -29.90 11.52 -30.84
C LYS A 131 -31.12 10.66 -31.14
N TYR A 132 -32.19 11.31 -31.60
CA TYR A 132 -33.40 10.67 -32.10
C TYR A 132 -33.71 11.13 -33.52
N LEU A 133 -34.56 10.38 -34.20
CA LEU A 133 -34.95 10.64 -35.58
C LEU A 133 -36.32 11.30 -35.63
N PRO A 134 -36.56 12.16 -36.64
CA PRO A 134 -37.90 12.54 -37.01
C PRO A 134 -38.61 11.31 -37.58
N ARG A 135 -39.92 11.24 -37.34
CA ARG A 135 -40.88 10.24 -37.81
C ARG A 135 -40.30 9.02 -38.53
N ASP A 136 -40.40 7.85 -37.91
CA ASP A 136 -40.14 6.58 -38.59
C ASP A 136 -41.37 5.66 -38.45
N PRO A 137 -41.98 5.22 -39.58
CA PRO A 137 -43.16 4.34 -39.58
C PRO A 137 -43.05 3.07 -38.72
N LYS A 138 -41.83 2.67 -38.36
CA LYS A 138 -41.53 1.55 -37.47
C LYS A 138 -41.93 1.78 -36.01
N TYR A 139 -42.08 3.01 -35.54
CA TYR A 139 -42.31 3.34 -34.12
C TYR A 139 -43.79 3.48 -33.71
N GLY A 140 -44.73 3.25 -34.63
CA GLY A 140 -46.15 3.09 -34.31
C GLY A 140 -47.06 4.19 -34.88
N ARG A 141 -48.36 4.08 -34.59
CA ARG A 141 -49.42 4.96 -35.13
C ARG A 141 -49.40 6.37 -34.54
N ASP A 142 -48.78 6.54 -33.37
CA ASP A 142 -48.76 7.81 -32.60
C ASP A 142 -47.53 8.68 -32.92
N ASP A 143 -46.68 8.25 -33.87
CA ASP A 143 -45.58 9.05 -34.42
C ASP A 143 -46.14 9.97 -35.53
N ASP A 144 -46.79 11.04 -35.09
CA ASP A 144 -47.38 12.07 -35.96
C ASP A 144 -46.31 12.98 -36.60
N GLY A 145 -45.04 12.87 -36.17
CA GLY A 145 -43.93 13.69 -36.63
C GLY A 145 -43.91 15.10 -36.03
N LEU A 146 -44.67 15.32 -34.96
CA LEU A 146 -44.71 16.58 -34.22
C LEU A 146 -43.95 16.47 -32.91
N THR A 147 -43.36 17.58 -32.49
CA THR A 147 -42.75 17.71 -31.17
C THR A 147 -43.80 17.96 -30.10
N ALA A 148 -43.41 17.87 -28.82
CA ALA A 148 -44.29 18.21 -27.71
C ALA A 148 -44.92 19.62 -27.77
N THR A 149 -44.30 20.56 -28.50
CA THR A 149 -44.82 21.92 -28.74
C THR A 149 -45.57 22.07 -30.08
N LEU A 150 -45.91 20.95 -30.74
CA LEU A 150 -46.63 20.88 -32.02
C LEU A 150 -45.86 21.45 -33.22
N MET A 151 -44.52 21.53 -33.13
CA MET A 151 -43.67 21.87 -34.28
C MET A 151 -43.37 20.62 -35.09
N ALA A 152 -43.19 20.77 -36.40
CA ALA A 152 -42.67 19.67 -37.22
C ALA A 152 -41.26 19.30 -36.75
N ALA A 153 -40.99 18.01 -36.54
CA ALA A 153 -39.67 17.50 -36.22
C ALA A 153 -38.75 17.61 -37.45
N ASP A 154 -38.33 18.82 -37.80
CA ASP A 154 -37.37 19.08 -38.87
C ASP A 154 -35.95 19.19 -38.29
N PRO A 155 -35.00 18.31 -38.68
CA PRO A 155 -33.60 18.40 -38.27
C PRO A 155 -32.95 19.77 -38.55
N ALA A 156 -33.41 20.52 -39.56
CA ALA A 156 -32.92 21.86 -39.84
C ALA A 156 -33.30 22.87 -38.74
N SER A 157 -34.39 22.62 -38.01
CA SER A 157 -34.90 23.47 -36.92
C SER A 157 -34.09 23.37 -35.61
N ARG A 158 -33.04 22.52 -35.56
CA ARG A 158 -32.14 22.37 -34.40
C ARG A 158 -32.92 22.15 -33.10
N ILE A 159 -33.78 21.14 -33.09
CA ILE A 159 -34.62 20.83 -31.93
C ILE A 159 -33.90 19.88 -30.97
N VAL A 160 -34.11 20.09 -29.67
CA VAL A 160 -33.70 19.15 -28.61
C VAL A 160 -34.91 18.77 -27.75
N ALA A 161 -35.03 17.49 -27.46
CA ALA A 161 -35.95 16.95 -26.48
C ALA A 161 -35.33 17.07 -25.08
N VAL A 162 -36.10 17.60 -24.13
CA VAL A 162 -35.66 17.91 -22.77
C VAL A 162 -36.64 17.38 -21.73
N ASP A 163 -36.26 17.48 -20.45
CA ASP A 163 -37.20 17.38 -19.33
C ASP A 163 -37.81 18.76 -19.03
N PRO A 164 -39.11 18.97 -19.29
CA PRO A 164 -39.76 20.28 -19.11
C PRO A 164 -39.77 20.77 -17.65
N THR A 165 -39.65 19.86 -16.68
CA THR A 165 -39.60 20.22 -15.25
C THR A 165 -38.27 20.90 -14.87
N LEU A 166 -37.23 20.67 -15.66
CA LEU A 166 -35.89 21.22 -15.45
C LEU A 166 -35.54 22.31 -16.47
N ILE A 167 -35.90 22.09 -17.74
CA ILE A 167 -35.64 23.01 -18.85
C ILE A 167 -36.99 23.37 -19.47
N PRO A 168 -37.52 24.58 -19.23
CA PRO A 168 -38.76 25.02 -19.85
C PRO A 168 -38.67 25.01 -21.38
N TYR A 169 -39.79 24.72 -22.06
CA TYR A 169 -39.86 24.85 -23.51
C TYR A 169 -39.53 26.27 -23.97
N GLY A 170 -39.00 26.40 -25.18
CA GLY A 170 -38.52 27.66 -25.74
C GLY A 170 -37.08 28.01 -25.34
N SER A 171 -36.55 27.41 -24.26
CA SER A 171 -35.15 27.61 -23.83
C SER A 171 -34.16 27.30 -24.94
N ARG A 172 -33.07 28.08 -24.99
CA ARG A 172 -31.93 27.82 -25.87
C ARG A 172 -30.90 26.97 -25.15
N VAL A 173 -30.52 25.84 -25.74
CA VAL A 173 -29.54 24.91 -25.15
C VAL A 173 -28.32 24.85 -26.07
N TRP A 174 -27.17 25.30 -25.58
CA TRP A 174 -25.89 25.08 -26.25
C TRP A 174 -25.29 23.78 -25.78
N ILE A 175 -24.92 22.89 -26.69
CA ILE A 175 -24.29 21.61 -26.38
C ILE A 175 -22.87 21.61 -26.94
N GLU A 176 -21.91 21.29 -26.10
CA GLU A 176 -20.49 21.20 -26.43
C GLU A 176 -20.27 20.37 -27.70
N GLY A 177 -19.66 20.98 -28.72
CA GLY A 177 -19.35 20.33 -30.01
C GLY A 177 -20.54 20.06 -30.93
N LEU A 178 -21.77 20.42 -30.55
CA LEU A 178 -22.97 20.31 -31.41
C LEU A 178 -23.62 21.67 -31.73
N GLY A 179 -23.43 22.67 -30.86
CA GLY A 179 -23.95 24.03 -31.06
C GLY A 179 -25.27 24.29 -30.36
N TRP A 180 -26.02 25.28 -30.84
CA TRP A 180 -27.28 25.74 -30.25
C TRP A 180 -28.50 24.96 -30.76
N PHE A 181 -29.39 24.63 -29.83
CA PHE A 181 -30.67 23.96 -30.06
C PHE A 181 -31.80 24.65 -29.30
N GLN A 182 -33.03 24.42 -29.72
CA GLN A 182 -34.23 24.90 -29.05
C GLN A 182 -34.98 23.76 -28.36
N ALA A 183 -35.33 23.97 -27.09
CA ALA A 183 -36.12 23.03 -26.31
C ALA A 183 -37.59 23.06 -26.79
N GLN A 184 -37.95 22.14 -27.68
CA GLN A 184 -39.29 22.06 -28.28
C GLN A 184 -39.95 20.70 -28.13
N ASP A 185 -39.22 19.72 -27.57
CA ASP A 185 -39.70 18.35 -27.51
C ASP A 185 -39.44 17.71 -26.15
N CYS A 186 -40.09 16.57 -25.88
CA CYS A 186 -39.85 15.77 -24.69
C CYS A 186 -40.10 14.29 -24.97
N GLY A 187 -39.55 13.42 -24.12
CA GLY A 187 -39.78 11.99 -24.21
C GLY A 187 -39.94 11.35 -22.84
N GLY A 188 -40.66 10.22 -22.77
CA GLY A 188 -40.84 9.48 -21.52
C GLY A 188 -39.52 9.08 -20.86
N ALA A 189 -38.51 8.74 -21.66
CA ALA A 189 -37.16 8.38 -21.20
C ALA A 189 -36.22 9.59 -21.00
N ILE A 190 -36.63 10.79 -21.40
CA ILE A 190 -35.82 12.02 -21.31
C ILE A 190 -36.22 12.76 -20.03
N LYS A 191 -35.59 12.38 -18.92
CA LYS A 191 -35.83 12.92 -17.57
C LYS A 191 -34.53 13.35 -16.90
N GLY A 192 -34.58 14.43 -16.13
CA GLY A 192 -33.44 15.03 -15.44
C GLY A 192 -32.37 15.58 -16.40
N LEU A 193 -31.10 15.23 -16.16
CA LEU A 193 -29.95 15.70 -16.95
C LEU A 193 -29.74 14.87 -18.23
N ARG A 194 -30.81 14.71 -19.01
CA ARG A 194 -30.79 14.00 -20.29
C ARG A 194 -31.34 14.88 -21.40
N LEU A 195 -30.67 14.85 -22.55
CA LEU A 195 -31.05 15.56 -23.77
C LEU A 195 -31.12 14.55 -24.91
N ASP A 196 -32.10 14.70 -25.80
CA ASP A 196 -32.15 13.96 -27.06
C ASP A 196 -32.15 14.94 -28.23
N VAL A 197 -31.13 14.89 -29.08
CA VAL A 197 -30.96 15.85 -30.17
C VAL A 197 -31.60 15.28 -31.44
N LEU A 198 -32.45 16.08 -32.08
CA LEU A 198 -33.05 15.69 -33.35
C LEU A 198 -31.97 15.62 -34.44
N THR A 199 -31.90 14.49 -35.15
CA THR A 199 -31.00 14.31 -36.30
C THR A 199 -31.72 13.75 -37.52
N ALA A 200 -31.17 13.99 -38.71
CA ALA A 200 -31.77 13.59 -39.97
C ALA A 200 -31.65 12.10 -40.30
N THR A 201 -30.60 11.40 -39.84
CA THR A 201 -30.32 10.03 -40.29
C THR A 201 -30.00 9.08 -39.15
N GLN A 202 -30.48 7.84 -39.28
CA GLN A 202 -30.23 6.79 -38.30
C GLN A 202 -28.74 6.50 -38.14
N GLN A 203 -27.98 6.59 -39.24
CA GLN A 203 -26.54 6.40 -39.23
C GLN A 203 -25.84 7.43 -38.34
N ASP A 204 -26.25 8.71 -38.40
CA ASP A 204 -25.68 9.74 -37.52
C ASP A 204 -26.07 9.52 -36.06
N ALA A 205 -27.30 9.09 -35.78
CA ALA A 205 -27.72 8.74 -34.43
C ALA A 205 -26.88 7.58 -33.85
N MET A 206 -26.66 6.53 -34.63
CA MET A 206 -25.88 5.36 -34.20
C MET A 206 -24.39 5.66 -34.08
N ALA A 207 -23.84 6.46 -35.00
CA ALA A 207 -22.44 6.89 -34.92
C ALA A 207 -22.19 7.81 -33.71
N PHE A 208 -23.15 8.64 -33.35
CA PHE A 208 -23.07 9.50 -32.18
C PHE A 208 -23.15 8.70 -30.87
N GLY A 209 -24.11 7.77 -30.79
CA GLY A 209 -24.34 6.97 -29.59
C GLY A 209 -24.74 7.80 -28.36
N LYS A 210 -24.49 7.28 -27.16
CA LYS A 210 -24.74 7.98 -25.90
C LYS A 210 -23.47 8.70 -25.45
N GLN A 211 -23.54 10.02 -25.30
CA GLN A 211 -22.39 10.84 -24.94
C GLN A 211 -22.66 11.68 -23.70
N ASN A 212 -21.62 11.96 -22.92
CA ASN A 212 -21.71 12.87 -21.77
C ASN A 212 -21.05 14.19 -22.16
N ARG A 213 -21.85 15.24 -22.34
CA ARG A 213 -21.39 16.54 -22.87
C ARG A 213 -21.80 17.68 -21.93
N PHE A 214 -20.99 18.73 -21.87
CA PHE A 214 -21.40 19.94 -21.19
C PHE A 214 -22.45 20.68 -22.02
N ALA A 215 -23.50 21.18 -21.37
CA ALA A 215 -24.50 22.01 -22.02
C ALA A 215 -24.86 23.22 -21.16
N ILE A 216 -25.11 24.34 -21.82
CA ILE A 216 -25.56 25.60 -21.23
C ILE A 216 -27.02 25.80 -21.62
N VAL A 217 -27.88 25.97 -20.63
CA VAL A 217 -29.28 26.28 -20.80
C VAL A 217 -29.47 27.76 -20.56
N VAL A 218 -30.08 28.44 -21.53
CA VAL A 218 -30.52 29.82 -21.44
C VAL A 218 -32.05 29.79 -21.49
N PRO A 219 -32.73 29.88 -20.33
CA PRO A 219 -34.18 30.00 -20.30
C PRO A 219 -34.61 31.21 -21.10
N THR A 220 -35.71 31.10 -21.85
CA THR A 220 -36.43 32.28 -22.33
C THR A 220 -36.99 33.01 -21.12
N ASP A 221 -36.82 34.33 -21.06
CA ASP A 221 -37.43 35.15 -20.02
C ASP A 221 -38.93 34.84 -19.96
N ALA A 222 -39.37 34.30 -18.83
CA ALA A 222 -40.78 34.03 -18.55
C ALA A 222 -41.48 35.31 -18.11
#